data_AF-A0AAD8CEK8-F1
#
_entry.id   AF-A0AAD8CEK8-F1
#
_cell.length_a   1.000
_cell.length_b   1.000
_cell.length_c   1.000
_cell.angle_alpha   90.00
_cell.angle_beta   90.00
_cell.angle_gamma   90.00
#
_symmetry.space_group_name_H-M   'P 1'
#
loop_
_entity.id
_entity.type
_entity.pdbx_description
1 polymer ?
#
loop_
_entity_poly.entity_id
_entity_poly.type
_entity_poly.pdbx_seq_one_letter_code
_entity_poly.pdbx_strand_id
1 'polypeptide(L)' 'MSLPVSARLPLLLSSIKEVASVFLATNSDYCYTDAIMTYLFDFSQDSAPSTPKKPWRSYFDLIVVDNEETTLLGKGLF' A
#
# COMPACT_ATOMS: atom_id res chain seq x y z
N MET A 1 19.11 -7.17 12.61
CA MET A 1 18.06 -8.20 12.56
C MET A 1 16.98 -7.67 11.64
N SER A 2 17.04 -7.98 10.35
CA SER A 2 16.06 -7.51 9.36
C SER A 2 14.81 -8.37 9.49
N LEU A 3 13.71 -7.78 9.92
CA LEU A 3 12.39 -8.42 9.78
C LEU A 3 12.12 -8.51 8.27
N PRO A 4 11.82 -9.69 7.72
CA PRO A 4 11.59 -9.85 6.30
C PRO A 4 10.24 -9.21 5.96
N VAL A 5 10.25 -7.95 5.58
CA VAL A 5 9.11 -7.36 4.88
C VAL A 5 8.91 -8.16 3.61
N SER A 6 7.71 -8.70 3.42
CA SER A 6 7.42 -9.69 2.39
C SER A 6 7.57 -9.10 0.99
N ALA A 7 8.53 -9.63 0.21
CA ALA A 7 8.71 -9.28 -1.21
C ALA A 7 7.48 -9.59 -2.10
N ARG A 8 6.45 -10.23 -1.54
CA ARG A 8 5.22 -10.60 -2.25
C ARG A 8 4.14 -9.52 -2.24
N LEU A 9 4.31 -8.46 -1.45
CA LEU A 9 3.29 -7.41 -1.30
C LEU A 9 2.93 -6.74 -2.65
N PRO A 10 3.89 -6.29 -3.49
CA PRO A 10 3.54 -5.68 -4.77
C PRO A 10 2.93 -6.67 -5.75
N LEU A 11 3.37 -7.94 -5.72
CA LEU A 11 2.82 -8.99 -6.58
C LEU A 11 1.35 -9.23 -6.24
N LEU A 12 1.04 -9.39 -4.96
CA LEU A 12 -0.33 -9.59 -4.48
C LEU A 12 -1.24 -8.42 -4.87
N LEU A 13 -0.79 -7.18 -4.60
CA LEU A 13 -1.60 -6.00 -4.91
C LEU A 13 -1.80 -5.82 -6.42
N SER A 14 -0.80 -6.16 -7.23
CA SER A 14 -0.95 -6.15 -8.70
C SER A 14 -2.01 -7.16 -9.15
N SER A 15 -1.95 -8.40 -8.66
CA SER A 15 -2.91 -9.44 -9.02
C SER A 15 -4.34 -9.12 -8.58
N ILE A 16 -4.52 -8.50 -7.39
CA ILE A 16 -5.85 -8.07 -6.96
C ILE A 16 -6.35 -6.95 -7.87
N LYS A 17 -5.48 -5.98 -8.20
CA LYS A 17 -5.83 -4.83 -9.04
C LYS A 17 -6.25 -5.20 -10.47
N GLU A 18 -5.84 -6.36 -10.96
CA GLU A 18 -6.30 -6.90 -12.26
C GLU A 18 -7.79 -7.28 -12.24
N VAL A 19 -8.35 -7.62 -11.08
CA VAL A 19 -9.72 -8.16 -10.96
C VAL A 19 -10.64 -7.35 -10.04
N ALA A 20 -10.10 -6.45 -9.22
CA ALA A 20 -10.84 -5.68 -8.23
C ALA A 20 -10.16 -4.35 -7.91
N SER A 21 -10.92 -3.40 -7.36
CA SER A 21 -10.36 -2.15 -6.84
C SER A 21 -9.65 -2.37 -5.50
N VAL A 22 -8.53 -1.69 -5.32
CA VAL A 22 -7.69 -1.80 -4.11
C VAL A 22 -7.66 -0.47 -3.39
N PHE A 23 -7.96 -0.46 -2.10
CA PHE A 23 -8.02 0.76 -1.30
C PHE A 23 -7.11 0.68 -0.07
N LEU A 24 -6.46 1.78 0.28
CA LEU A 24 -5.74 1.94 1.55
C LEU A 24 -6.53 2.91 2.43
N ALA A 25 -6.88 2.48 3.64
CA ALA A 25 -7.46 3.35 4.66
C ALA A 25 -6.62 3.21 5.94
N THR A 26 -6.00 4.31 6.38
CA THR A 26 -5.16 4.34 7.58
C THR A 26 -5.39 5.60 8.38
N ASN A 27 -5.22 5.50 9.69
CA ASN A 27 -5.35 6.63 10.62
C ASN A 27 -4.05 7.44 10.72
N SER A 28 -2.96 6.94 10.15
CA SER A 28 -1.70 7.69 10.08
C SER A 28 -1.82 8.86 9.11
N ASP A 29 -1.10 9.94 9.40
CA ASP A 29 -0.95 11.04 8.46
C ASP A 29 -0.24 10.59 7.17
N TYR A 30 -0.33 11.44 6.14
CA TYR A 30 0.26 11.14 4.84
C TYR A 30 1.78 10.98 4.87
N CYS A 31 2.48 11.79 5.65
CA CYS A 31 3.94 11.79 5.70
C CYS A 31 4.46 10.48 6.29
N TYR A 32 3.86 10.03 7.39
CA TYR A 32 4.16 8.75 8.00
C TYR A 32 3.79 7.59 7.08
N THR A 33 2.60 7.64 6.47
CA THR A 33 2.15 6.63 5.51
C THR A 33 3.11 6.52 4.33
N ASP A 34 3.55 7.64 3.78
CA ASP A 34 4.49 7.65 2.66
C ASP A 34 5.84 7.06 3.03
N ALA A 35 6.38 7.40 4.21
CA ALA A 35 7.65 6.86 4.68
C ALA A 35 7.59 5.34 4.85
N ILE A 36 6.54 4.83 5.50
CA ILE A 36 6.36 3.39 5.71
C ILE A 36 6.09 2.67 4.40
N MET A 37 5.20 3.17 3.55
CA MET A 37 4.88 2.50 2.27
C MET A 37 6.05 2.53 1.30
N THR A 38 6.85 3.61 1.29
CA THR A 38 8.10 3.64 0.52
C THR A 38 9.06 2.55 1.01
N TYR A 39 9.25 2.44 2.33
CA TYR A 39 10.05 1.36 2.92
C TYR A 39 9.53 -0.03 2.53
N LEU A 40 8.22 -0.28 2.64
CA LEU A 40 7.64 -1.60 2.30
C LEU A 40 7.86 -1.98 0.83
N PHE A 41 7.78 -1.02 -0.08
CA PHE A 41 7.86 -1.27 -1.52
C PHE A 41 9.31 -1.26 -2.05
N ASP A 42 10.22 -0.51 -1.44
CA ASP A 42 11.64 -0.55 -1.81
C ASP A 42 12.27 -1.92 -1.49
N PHE A 43 11.98 -2.50 -0.33
CA PHE A 43 12.51 -3.83 0.07
C PHE A 43 11.95 -4.99 -0.76
N SER A 44 10.79 -4.79 -1.38
CA SER A 44 10.12 -5.84 -2.15
C SER A 44 10.64 -6.02 -3.57
N GLN A 45 11.41 -5.06 -4.09
CA GLN A 45 11.86 -5.02 -5.49
C GLN A 45 13.34 -5.39 -5.69
N ASP A 46 14.08 -5.71 -4.61
CA ASP A 46 15.49 -6.09 -4.66
C ASP A 46 15.77 -7.38 -5.46
N SER A 47 14.74 -8.12 -5.89
CA SER A 47 14.88 -9.39 -6.62
C SER A 47 14.90 -9.29 -8.14
N ALA A 48 14.64 -8.12 -8.76
CA ALA A 48 14.57 -8.01 -10.24
C ALA A 48 15.22 -6.72 -10.78
N PRO A 49 16.50 -6.74 -11.20
CA PRO A 49 17.24 -5.56 -11.65
C PRO A 49 16.73 -4.89 -12.94
N SER A 50 15.74 -5.47 -13.62
CA SER A 50 15.24 -5.00 -14.91
C SER A 50 13.85 -4.33 -14.87
N THR A 51 13.18 -4.28 -13.72
CA THR A 51 11.83 -3.71 -13.65
C THR A 51 11.90 -2.28 -13.09
N PRO A 52 11.38 -1.26 -13.81
CA PRO A 52 11.35 0.11 -13.29
C PRO A 52 10.53 0.16 -11.99
N LYS A 53 11.08 0.84 -10.97
CA LYS A 53 10.45 0.95 -9.66
C LYS A 53 9.10 1.64 -9.76
N LYS A 54 8.02 0.87 -9.58
CA LYS A 54 6.65 1.41 -9.57
C LYS A 54 6.38 2.06 -8.20
N PRO A 55 5.91 3.33 -8.13
CA PRO A 55 5.59 3.97 -6.85
C PRO A 55 4.47 3.22 -6.13
N TRP A 56 4.57 3.07 -4.80
CA TRP A 56 3.61 2.32 -3.97
C TRP A 56 2.15 2.79 -4.16
N ARG A 57 1.95 4.09 -4.40
CA ARG A 57 0.63 4.70 -4.60
C ARG A 57 -0.13 4.10 -5.78
N SER A 58 0.58 3.67 -6.81
CA SER A 58 -0.02 3.12 -8.04
C SER A 58 -0.70 1.76 -7.86
N TYR A 59 -0.47 1.11 -6.71
CA TYR A 59 -1.09 -0.17 -6.35
C TYR A 59 -2.48 0.01 -5.74
N PHE A 60 -2.89 1.24 -5.45
CA PHE A 60 -4.18 1.58 -4.86
C PHE A 60 -4.99 2.46 -5.83
N ASP A 61 -6.30 2.32 -5.82
CA ASP A 61 -7.27 3.13 -6.56
C ASP A 61 -7.81 4.28 -5.69
N LEU A 62 -7.81 4.10 -4.37
CA LEU A 62 -8.10 5.14 -3.38
C LEU A 62 -7.16 5.01 -2.19
N ILE A 63 -6.66 6.14 -1.71
CA ILE A 63 -5.83 6.23 -0.51
C ILE A 63 -6.50 7.23 0.43
N VAL A 64 -6.92 6.76 1.59
CA VAL A 64 -7.49 7.53 2.68
C VAL A 64 -6.50 7.48 3.84
N VAL A 65 -5.96 8.63 4.19
CA VAL A 65 -5.03 8.85 5.31
C VAL A 65 -5.69 9.78 6.31
N ASP A 66 -5.13 9.84 7.52
CA ASP A 66 -5.65 10.70 8.59
C ASP A 66 -7.13 10.42 8.89
N ASN A 67 -7.51 9.13 8.84
CA ASN A 67 -8.84 8.71 9.22
C ASN A 67 -8.97 8.70 10.76
N GLU A 68 -8.99 9.87 11.39
CA GLU A 68 -9.26 9.98 12.83
C GLU A 68 -10.65 9.41 13.22
N GLU A 69 -11.56 9.23 12.26
CA GLU A 69 -12.80 8.51 12.50
C GLU A 69 -12.68 7.01 12.19
N THR A 70 -12.55 6.23 13.27
CA THR A 70 -12.91 4.81 13.37
C THR A 70 -14.39 4.51 13.04
N THR A 71 -15.13 5.46 12.46
CA THR A 71 -16.58 5.43 12.21
C THR A 71 -16.95 5.23 10.72
N LEU A 72 -15.99 5.26 9.78
CA LEU A 72 -16.30 5.13 8.34
C LEU A 72 -16.86 3.75 7.96
N LEU A 73 -16.44 2.67 8.62
CA LEU A 73 -16.91 1.30 8.33
C LEU A 73 -18.33 1.01 8.88
N GLY A 74 -18.85 1.83 9.79
CA GLY A 74 -20.19 1.65 10.39
C GLY A 74 -21.33 2.43 9.70
N LYS A 75 -21.01 3.41 8.84
CA LYS A 75 -21.99 4.34 8.24
C LYS A 75 -22.42 3.99 6.80
N GLY A 76 -21.99 2.84 6.26
CA GLY A 76 -22.50 2.34 4.98
C GLY A 76 -22.15 3.20 3.76
N LEU A 77 -20.99 3.85 3.77
CA LEU A 77 -20.43 4.54 2.60
C LEU A 77 -19.40 3.65 1.90
N PHE A 78 -19.87 2.55 1.32
CA PHE A 78 -19.27 1.83 0.19
C PHE A 78 -20.39 1.24 -0.66
#